data_AF-A0A2N6CJ05-F1
#
_entry.id   AF-A0A2N6CJ05-F1
#
_cell.length_a   1.000
_cell.length_b   1.000
_cell.length_c   1.000
_cell.angle_alpha   90.00
_cell.angle_beta   90.00
_cell.angle_gamma   90.00
#
_symmetry.space_group_name_H-M   'P 1'
#
loop_
_entity.id
_entity.type
_entity.pdbx_description
1 polymer ?
#
loop_
_entity_poly.entity_id
_entity_poly.type
_entity_poly.pdbx_seq_one_letter_code
_entity_poly.pdbx_strand_id
1 'polypeptide(L)'
;MTMRELLELLLTRTDLDESQAHQLLIALTADDMEPAFAGAVLAALRVKGACASEIRGLATGLRQLARKPAIGDSSNCVDIVGTGGDGSGSLNLSTGAALLAAAAGARVVKHGNRSVSSLCGSADVLEALGLELPLDEQAAAALLEECGFTFLFAPYYHPALKNVGPVRAALGVRTVFNIMGPLVNPAEPGFAVIGAYSPEVAALMADTLAGMPLRRAFVIHGEPGWDEATPVGPFMVWDVRSGNVEQSTRDPANYGIARCSADDLGGGDATVNSRILGAVLRGENRGPARDALVLGAGLALEVCGKAADLGAGLVQASAAIDDGSAARVIGSLGGRAA
;
A
#
# COMPACT_ATOMS: atom_id res chain seq x y z
N MET A 1 -31.72 -2.75 -1.51
CA MET A 1 -32.14 -3.05 -0.13
C MET A 1 -32.00 -1.80 0.71
N THR A 2 -32.74 -1.68 1.80
CA THR A 2 -32.55 -0.59 2.77
C THR A 2 -31.30 -0.86 3.61
N MET A 3 -30.72 0.19 4.18
CA MET A 3 -29.56 0.04 5.08
C MET A 3 -29.85 -0.87 6.28
N ARG A 4 -31.08 -0.80 6.81
CA ARG A 4 -31.52 -1.67 7.91
C ARG A 4 -31.48 -3.14 7.53
N GLU A 5 -31.95 -3.48 6.32
CA GLU A 5 -31.92 -4.86 5.83
C GLU A 5 -30.48 -5.36 5.66
N LEU A 6 -29.56 -4.51 5.17
CA LEU A 6 -28.13 -4.84 5.08
C LEU A 6 -27.52 -5.09 6.47
N LEU A 7 -27.84 -4.26 7.46
CA LEU A 7 -27.37 -4.47 8.83
C LEU A 7 -27.91 -5.78 9.43
N GLU A 8 -29.17 -6.14 9.17
CA GLU A 8 -29.71 -7.42 9.68
C GLU A 8 -29.04 -8.64 9.06
N LEU A 9 -28.67 -8.59 7.77
CA LEU A 9 -27.85 -9.64 7.17
C LEU A 9 -26.51 -9.77 7.91
N LEU A 10 -25.84 -8.66 8.20
CA LEU A 10 -24.57 -8.68 8.93
C LEU A 10 -24.71 -9.22 10.36
N LEU A 11 -25.77 -8.80 11.09
CA LEU A 11 -26.04 -9.25 12.46
C LEU A 11 -26.39 -10.75 12.53
N THR A 12 -27.00 -11.29 11.48
CA THR A 12 -27.29 -12.73 11.34
C THR A 12 -26.13 -13.53 10.74
N ARG A 13 -24.96 -12.90 10.56
CA ARG A 13 -23.74 -13.48 9.96
C ARG A 13 -23.93 -13.99 8.53
N THR A 14 -24.82 -13.33 7.78
CA THR A 14 -24.99 -13.55 6.34
C THR A 14 -24.06 -12.62 5.58
N ASP A 15 -23.28 -13.17 4.65
CA ASP A 15 -22.41 -12.39 3.79
C ASP A 15 -23.22 -11.53 2.81
N LEU A 16 -22.76 -10.30 2.60
CA LEU A 16 -23.28 -9.47 1.52
C LEU A 16 -22.63 -9.87 0.20
N ASP A 17 -23.42 -9.84 -0.88
CA ASP A 17 -22.86 -9.88 -2.22
C ASP A 17 -22.10 -8.58 -2.55
N GLU A 18 -21.35 -8.59 -3.65
CA GLU A 18 -20.51 -7.45 -4.04
C GLU A 18 -21.33 -6.17 -4.32
N SER A 19 -22.53 -6.30 -4.89
CA SER A 19 -23.41 -5.17 -5.16
C SER A 19 -24.00 -4.58 -3.87
N GLN A 20 -24.36 -5.44 -2.91
CA GLN A 20 -24.85 -5.03 -1.59
C GLN A 20 -23.76 -4.34 -0.79
N ALA A 21 -22.54 -4.87 -0.82
CA ALA A 21 -21.39 -4.26 -0.15
C ALA A 21 -20.98 -2.92 -0.79
N HIS A 22 -21.08 -2.80 -2.12
CA HIS A 22 -20.92 -1.52 -2.81
C HIS A 22 -21.95 -0.49 -2.33
N GLN A 23 -23.25 -0.85 -2.33
CA GLN A 23 -24.32 0.01 -1.83
C GLN A 23 -24.09 0.43 -0.38
N LEU A 24 -23.65 -0.51 0.46
CA LEU A 24 -23.30 -0.27 1.85
C LEU A 24 -22.23 0.81 2.00
N LEU A 25 -21.17 0.76 1.19
CA LEU A 25 -20.12 1.77 1.24
C LEU A 25 -20.62 3.15 0.83
N ILE A 26 -21.36 3.24 -0.29
CA ILE A 26 -21.89 4.52 -0.77
C ILE A 26 -22.70 5.19 0.35
N ALA A 27 -23.55 4.44 1.04
CA ALA A 27 -24.30 4.94 2.17
C ALA A 27 -23.40 5.28 3.38
N LEU A 28 -22.45 4.41 3.76
CA LEU A 28 -21.55 4.64 4.91
C LEU A 28 -20.70 5.92 4.78
N THR A 29 -20.46 6.36 3.56
CA THR A 29 -19.65 7.55 3.27
C THR A 29 -20.49 8.77 2.86
N ALA A 30 -21.82 8.67 2.91
CA ALA A 30 -22.71 9.81 2.69
C ALA A 30 -22.62 10.84 3.83
N ASP A 31 -22.86 12.12 3.50
CA ASP A 31 -22.79 13.22 4.48
C ASP A 31 -23.88 13.12 5.58
N ASP A 32 -24.99 12.43 5.31
CA ASP A 32 -26.14 12.27 6.21
C ASP A 32 -26.18 10.92 6.94
N MET A 33 -25.10 10.13 6.88
CA MET A 33 -25.02 8.84 7.58
C MET A 33 -25.00 9.04 9.10
N GLU A 34 -25.92 8.35 9.78
CA GLU A 34 -26.03 8.41 11.24
C GLU A 34 -24.85 7.68 11.92
N PRO A 35 -24.10 8.33 12.84
CA PRO A 35 -22.90 7.76 13.44
C PRO A 35 -23.09 6.43 14.18
N ALA A 36 -24.18 6.25 14.93
CA ALA A 36 -24.42 4.99 15.64
C ALA A 36 -24.68 3.84 14.66
N PHE A 37 -25.40 4.11 13.56
CA PHE A 37 -25.63 3.14 12.49
C PHE A 37 -24.32 2.74 11.80
N ALA A 38 -23.49 3.72 11.43
CA ALA A 38 -22.16 3.43 10.86
C ALA A 38 -21.31 2.59 11.82
N GLY A 39 -21.30 2.93 13.11
CA GLY A 39 -20.62 2.16 14.15
C GLY A 39 -21.12 0.71 14.23
N ALA A 40 -22.44 0.50 14.22
CA ALA A 40 -23.06 -0.82 14.26
C ALA A 40 -22.69 -1.68 13.05
N VAL A 41 -22.72 -1.11 11.84
CA VAL A 41 -22.32 -1.80 10.61
C VAL A 41 -20.86 -2.23 10.67
N LEU A 42 -19.95 -1.33 11.06
CA LEU A 42 -18.52 -1.62 11.10
C LEU A 42 -18.19 -2.68 12.16
N ALA A 43 -18.85 -2.64 13.31
CA ALA A 43 -18.73 -3.67 14.34
C ALA A 43 -19.29 -5.01 13.85
N ALA A 44 -20.46 -5.03 13.20
CA ALA A 44 -21.08 -6.23 12.68
C ALA A 44 -20.22 -6.91 11.61
N LEU A 45 -19.68 -6.14 10.63
CA LEU A 45 -18.73 -6.65 9.63
C LEU A 45 -17.50 -7.28 10.28
N ARG A 46 -16.94 -6.63 11.32
CA ARG A 46 -15.75 -7.14 12.01
C ARG A 46 -16.03 -8.43 12.77
N VAL A 47 -17.17 -8.51 13.47
CA VAL A 47 -17.56 -9.70 14.26
C VAL A 47 -17.95 -10.87 13.37
N LYS A 48 -18.63 -10.60 12.25
CA LYS A 48 -18.96 -11.61 11.23
C LYS A 48 -17.70 -12.18 10.58
N GLY A 49 -16.72 -11.31 10.32
CA GLY A 49 -15.60 -11.59 9.43
C GLY A 49 -15.97 -11.17 8.00
N ALA A 50 -15.29 -10.16 7.48
CA ALA A 50 -15.53 -9.69 6.12
C ALA A 50 -14.99 -10.72 5.12
N CYS A 51 -15.76 -11.03 4.07
CA CYS A 51 -15.33 -11.92 3.01
C CYS A 51 -14.87 -11.13 1.76
N ALA A 52 -14.26 -11.83 0.80
CA ALA A 52 -13.65 -11.19 -0.37
C ALA A 52 -14.64 -10.40 -1.23
N SER A 53 -15.88 -10.89 -1.42
CA SER A 53 -16.91 -10.17 -2.19
C SER A 53 -17.33 -8.87 -1.52
N GLU A 54 -17.41 -8.86 -0.19
CA GLU A 54 -17.74 -7.66 0.57
C GLU A 54 -16.63 -6.62 0.42
N ILE A 55 -15.38 -7.03 0.58
CA ILE A 55 -14.22 -6.13 0.46
C ILE A 55 -14.11 -5.60 -0.98
N ARG A 56 -14.35 -6.42 -2.01
CA ARG A 56 -14.39 -5.96 -3.40
C ARG A 56 -15.45 -4.88 -3.62
N GLY A 57 -16.67 -5.10 -3.13
CA GLY A 57 -17.77 -4.14 -3.26
C GLY A 57 -17.47 -2.82 -2.56
N LEU A 58 -16.97 -2.91 -1.32
CA LEU A 58 -16.54 -1.75 -0.54
C LEU A 58 -15.36 -1.02 -1.20
N ALA A 59 -14.34 -1.72 -1.70
CA ALA A 59 -13.18 -1.11 -2.34
C ALA A 59 -13.56 -0.44 -3.67
N THR A 60 -14.40 -1.09 -4.49
CA THR A 60 -14.87 -0.56 -5.77
C THR A 60 -15.74 0.68 -5.57
N GLY A 61 -16.65 0.67 -4.59
CA GLY A 61 -17.40 1.87 -4.24
C GLY A 61 -16.49 3.02 -3.82
N LEU A 62 -15.38 2.74 -3.11
CA LEU A 62 -14.50 3.78 -2.61
C LEU A 62 -13.64 4.37 -3.73
N ARG A 63 -13.21 3.52 -4.67
CA ARG A 63 -12.55 3.94 -5.93
C ARG A 63 -13.47 4.79 -6.79
N GLN A 64 -14.77 4.51 -6.81
CA GLN A 64 -15.77 5.30 -7.55
C GLN A 64 -15.93 6.71 -6.97
N LEU A 65 -15.89 6.84 -5.64
CA LEU A 65 -16.01 8.13 -4.95
C LEU A 65 -14.69 8.92 -4.89
N ALA A 66 -13.59 8.34 -5.38
CA ALA A 66 -12.27 8.96 -5.32
C ALA A 66 -12.12 10.05 -6.38
N ARG A 67 -11.32 11.07 -6.07
CA ARG A 67 -10.75 11.95 -7.10
C ARG A 67 -9.85 11.11 -8.01
N LYS A 68 -9.84 11.39 -9.30
CA LYS A 68 -9.06 10.60 -10.27
C LYS A 68 -7.84 11.39 -10.72
N PRO A 69 -6.60 10.91 -10.48
CA PRO A 69 -5.41 11.61 -10.95
C PRO A 69 -5.39 11.66 -12.48
N ALA A 70 -4.72 12.64 -13.07
CA ALA A 70 -4.62 12.80 -14.52
C ALA A 70 -3.57 11.86 -15.16
N ILE A 71 -3.40 10.66 -14.57
CA ILE A 71 -2.50 9.60 -15.02
C ILE A 71 -3.33 8.71 -15.94
N GLY A 72 -3.25 8.91 -17.26
CA GLY A 72 -4.13 8.27 -18.25
C GLY A 72 -4.32 6.76 -18.08
N ASP A 73 -3.50 5.95 -18.76
CA ASP A 73 -3.50 4.49 -18.57
C ASP A 73 -2.47 4.09 -17.51
N SER A 74 -2.95 3.55 -16.39
CA SER A 74 -2.15 3.06 -15.26
C SER A 74 -1.90 1.55 -15.30
N SER A 75 -2.31 0.85 -16.37
CA SER A 75 -2.19 -0.62 -16.51
C SER A 75 -0.74 -1.13 -16.45
N ASN A 76 0.24 -0.27 -16.69
CA ASN A 76 1.68 -0.55 -16.57
C ASN A 76 2.33 0.07 -15.32
N CYS A 77 1.55 0.64 -14.42
CA CYS A 77 2.03 1.18 -13.16
C CYS A 77 1.98 0.13 -12.05
N VAL A 78 2.81 0.32 -11.02
CA VAL A 78 2.85 -0.52 -9.81
C VAL A 78 2.62 0.32 -8.56
N ASP A 79 1.86 -0.21 -7.60
CA ASP A 79 1.82 0.29 -6.23
C ASP A 79 2.69 -0.58 -5.31
N ILE A 80 3.31 0.04 -4.30
CA ILE A 80 4.00 -0.68 -3.21
C ILE A 80 3.46 -0.10 -1.91
N VAL A 81 2.65 -0.87 -1.20
CA VAL A 81 1.87 -0.37 -0.07
C VAL A 81 1.63 -1.50 0.94
N GLY A 82 1.39 -1.16 2.20
CA GLY A 82 1.06 -2.12 3.25
C GLY A 82 -0.24 -1.74 3.95
N THR A 83 -0.86 -2.69 4.63
CA THR A 83 -1.98 -2.43 5.54
C THR A 83 -1.59 -1.53 6.72
N GLY A 84 -0.31 -1.53 7.08
CA GLY A 84 0.21 -0.99 8.33
C GLY A 84 -0.32 -1.71 9.57
N GLY A 85 0.10 -1.25 10.74
CA GLY A 85 -0.37 -1.79 12.02
C GLY A 85 0.17 -3.17 12.36
N ASP A 86 1.28 -3.57 11.75
CA ASP A 86 2.09 -4.73 12.15
C ASP A 86 2.79 -4.53 13.51
N GLY A 87 2.95 -3.27 13.94
CA GLY A 87 3.60 -2.92 15.20
C GLY A 87 5.12 -3.02 15.14
N SER A 88 5.72 -3.12 13.95
CA SER A 88 7.16 -3.28 13.78
C SER A 88 7.98 -2.08 14.26
N GLY A 89 7.42 -0.87 14.16
CA GLY A 89 8.16 0.36 14.40
C GLY A 89 9.31 0.54 13.41
N SER A 90 9.23 -0.09 12.24
CA SER A 90 10.28 -0.10 11.23
C SER A 90 10.40 1.24 10.48
N LEU A 91 11.46 1.35 9.68
CA LEU A 91 11.56 2.38 8.65
C LEU A 91 10.35 2.34 7.70
N ASN A 92 10.07 3.43 6.99
CA ASN A 92 9.07 3.43 5.92
C ASN A 92 9.59 2.70 4.66
N LEU A 93 9.80 1.37 4.78
CA LEU A 93 10.42 0.50 3.79
C LEU A 93 9.67 0.53 2.46
N SER A 94 8.33 0.45 2.48
CA SER A 94 7.53 0.54 1.26
C SER A 94 7.65 1.90 0.54
N THR A 95 7.98 2.99 1.24
CA THR A 95 8.24 4.30 0.61
C THR A 95 9.61 4.30 -0.05
N GLY A 96 10.64 3.83 0.66
CA GLY A 96 11.99 3.72 0.10
C GLY A 96 12.04 2.78 -1.11
N ALA A 97 11.38 1.62 -1.02
CA ALA A 97 11.28 0.64 -2.10
C ALA A 97 10.55 1.20 -3.32
N ALA A 98 9.52 2.03 -3.13
CA ALA A 98 8.78 2.66 -4.22
C ALA A 98 9.64 3.67 -4.99
N LEU A 99 10.39 4.51 -4.29
CA LEU A 99 11.34 5.44 -4.90
C LEU A 99 12.45 4.69 -5.64
N LEU A 100 12.96 3.60 -5.06
CA LEU A 100 13.99 2.78 -5.67
C LEU A 100 13.49 2.03 -6.90
N ALA A 101 12.28 1.47 -6.87
CA ALA A 101 11.68 0.81 -8.02
C ALA A 101 11.48 1.79 -9.19
N ALA A 102 11.07 3.03 -8.90
CA ALA A 102 10.98 4.09 -9.90
C ALA A 102 12.35 4.41 -10.52
N ALA A 103 13.37 4.58 -9.68
CA ALA A 103 14.75 4.79 -10.13
C ALA A 103 15.29 3.63 -10.98
N ALA A 104 14.81 2.41 -10.72
CA ALA A 104 15.12 1.22 -11.49
C ALA A 104 14.24 1.05 -12.76
N GLY A 105 13.35 2.00 -13.07
CA GLY A 105 12.59 2.02 -14.32
C GLY A 105 11.17 1.45 -14.26
N ALA A 106 10.63 1.19 -13.07
CA ALA A 106 9.20 0.98 -12.89
C ALA A 106 8.44 2.33 -12.93
N ARG A 107 7.15 2.30 -13.30
CA ARG A 107 6.25 3.45 -13.13
C ARG A 107 5.46 3.24 -11.85
N VAL A 108 5.76 4.01 -10.81
CA VAL A 108 5.26 3.77 -9.46
C VAL A 108 4.21 4.82 -9.11
N VAL A 109 2.99 4.36 -8.82
CA VAL A 109 1.88 5.22 -8.38
C VAL A 109 1.52 4.79 -6.97
N LYS A 110 2.24 5.34 -5.99
CA LYS A 110 2.11 4.93 -4.59
C LYS A 110 0.88 5.56 -3.96
N HIS A 111 -0.04 4.76 -3.44
CA HIS A 111 -1.11 5.25 -2.58
C HIS A 111 -0.67 5.19 -1.12
N GLY A 112 -0.96 6.23 -0.34
CA GLY A 112 -0.56 6.23 1.05
C GLY A 112 -1.19 7.32 1.89
N ASN A 113 -0.92 7.26 3.19
CA ASN A 113 -1.51 8.16 4.17
C ASN A 113 -0.43 8.66 5.16
N ARG A 114 -0.85 9.56 6.06
CA ARG A 114 -0.15 9.86 7.30
C ARG A 114 -0.40 8.72 8.28
N SER A 115 0.54 8.56 9.22
CA SER A 115 0.38 7.57 10.26
C SER A 115 -0.76 7.93 11.22
N VAL A 116 -1.49 6.92 11.69
CA VAL A 116 -2.44 7.02 12.81
C VAL A 116 -1.90 6.32 14.07
N SER A 117 -0.91 5.42 13.94
CA SER A 117 -0.43 4.56 15.03
C SER A 117 1.09 4.39 15.14
N SER A 118 1.86 4.62 14.06
CA SER A 118 3.34 4.71 14.09
C SER A 118 3.80 6.16 14.30
N LEU A 119 5.09 6.34 14.61
CA LEU A 119 5.72 7.67 14.73
C LEU A 119 5.77 8.43 13.39
N CYS A 120 5.67 7.73 12.26
CA CYS A 120 5.87 8.31 10.94
C CYS A 120 5.19 7.49 9.82
N GLY A 121 4.34 8.15 9.02
CA GLY A 121 3.70 7.57 7.84
C GLY A 121 4.44 7.88 6.54
N SER A 122 3.97 7.28 5.44
CA SER A 122 4.57 7.49 4.12
C SER A 122 4.54 8.95 3.66
N ALA A 123 3.45 9.67 3.97
CA ALA A 123 3.31 11.08 3.61
C ALA A 123 4.33 11.95 4.37
N ASP A 124 4.51 11.69 5.66
CA ASP A 124 5.41 12.47 6.52
C ASP A 124 6.88 12.33 6.08
N VAL A 125 7.31 11.13 5.68
CA VAL A 125 8.66 10.92 5.11
C VAL A 125 8.82 11.61 3.77
N LEU A 126 7.82 11.55 2.89
CA LEU A 126 7.92 12.15 1.56
C LEU A 126 8.01 13.68 1.65
N GLU A 127 7.26 14.31 2.55
CA GLU A 127 7.40 15.74 2.86
C GLU A 127 8.79 16.07 3.41
N ALA A 128 9.31 15.25 4.33
CA ALA A 128 10.66 15.43 4.86
C ALA A 128 11.76 15.19 3.80
N LEU A 129 11.46 14.48 2.71
CA LEU A 129 12.31 14.34 1.53
C LEU A 129 12.11 15.46 0.48
N GLY A 130 11.17 16.39 0.73
CA GLY A 130 10.96 17.60 -0.06
C GLY A 130 9.70 17.60 -0.93
N LEU A 131 8.88 16.54 -0.91
CA LEU A 131 7.65 16.50 -1.70
C LEU A 131 6.54 17.35 -1.04
N GLU A 132 6.08 18.38 -1.73
CA GLU A 132 4.92 19.16 -1.27
C GLU A 132 3.63 18.36 -1.46
N LEU A 133 2.88 18.18 -0.37
CA LEU A 133 1.60 17.46 -0.36
C LEU A 133 0.45 18.38 0.07
N PRO A 134 -0.77 18.18 -0.47
CA PRO A 134 -1.14 17.15 -1.45
C PRO A 134 -0.75 17.53 -2.89
N LEU A 135 -0.36 16.54 -3.69
CA LEU A 135 -0.35 16.68 -5.15
C LEU A 135 -1.78 16.59 -5.68
N ASP A 136 -2.20 17.60 -6.45
CA ASP A 136 -3.43 17.54 -7.23
C ASP A 136 -3.31 16.56 -8.42
N GLU A 137 -4.40 16.42 -9.17
CA GLU A 137 -4.50 15.45 -10.25
C GLU A 137 -3.42 15.65 -11.33
N GLN A 138 -3.09 16.89 -11.67
CA GLN A 138 -2.13 17.27 -12.70
C GLN A 138 -0.69 17.17 -12.18
N ALA A 139 -0.42 17.64 -10.97
CA ALA A 139 0.89 17.57 -10.34
C ALA A 139 1.31 16.12 -10.08
N ALA A 140 0.35 15.25 -9.74
CA ALA A 140 0.58 13.82 -9.61
C ALA A 140 1.00 13.17 -10.95
N ALA A 141 0.33 13.52 -12.05
CA ALA A 141 0.70 13.04 -13.38
C ALA A 141 2.07 13.58 -13.82
N ALA A 142 2.33 14.88 -13.59
CA ALA A 142 3.60 15.51 -13.93
C ALA A 142 4.80 14.86 -13.20
N LEU A 143 4.66 14.52 -11.90
CA LEU A 143 5.72 13.82 -11.15
C LEU A 143 5.97 12.42 -11.70
N LEU A 144 4.90 11.69 -12.05
CA LEU A 144 5.04 10.36 -12.63
C LEU A 144 5.82 10.39 -13.95
N GLU A 145 5.55 11.37 -14.82
CA GLU A 145 6.30 11.49 -16.08
C GLU A 145 7.74 11.98 -15.89
N GLU A 146 7.98 12.82 -14.88
CA GLU A 146 9.30 13.39 -14.61
C GLU A 146 10.29 12.31 -14.12
N CYS A 147 9.92 11.55 -13.09
CA CYS A 147 10.85 10.66 -12.39
C CYS A 147 10.36 9.21 -12.25
N GLY A 148 9.23 8.86 -12.87
CA GLY A 148 8.65 7.52 -12.79
C GLY A 148 7.97 7.21 -11.45
N PHE A 149 7.84 8.19 -10.55
CA PHE A 149 7.19 8.04 -9.25
C PHE A 149 6.08 9.08 -9.08
N THR A 150 5.01 8.75 -8.39
CA THR A 150 4.08 9.73 -7.84
C THR A 150 3.44 9.22 -6.57
N PHE A 151 2.89 10.12 -5.76
CA PHE A 151 2.23 9.80 -4.50
C PHE A 151 0.81 10.35 -4.47
N LEU A 152 -0.14 9.45 -4.25
CA LEU A 152 -1.55 9.78 -4.12
C LEU A 152 -1.91 9.80 -2.64
N PHE A 153 -2.06 11.00 -2.09
CA PHE A 153 -2.32 11.19 -0.67
C PHE A 153 -3.79 10.89 -0.33
N ALA A 154 -4.03 9.84 0.45
CA ALA A 154 -5.37 9.28 0.69
C ALA A 154 -6.42 10.31 1.15
N PRO A 155 -6.15 11.23 2.10
CA PRO A 155 -7.14 12.24 2.50
C PRO A 155 -7.54 13.21 1.39
N TYR A 156 -6.65 13.48 0.43
CA TYR A 156 -6.96 14.31 -0.73
C TYR A 156 -7.79 13.52 -1.76
N TYR A 157 -7.38 12.29 -2.06
CA TYR A 157 -7.99 11.49 -3.11
C TYR A 157 -9.29 10.77 -2.70
N HIS A 158 -9.53 10.54 -1.40
CA HIS A 158 -10.75 9.92 -0.88
C HIS A 158 -11.52 10.86 0.06
N PRO A 159 -12.05 12.00 -0.44
CA PRO A 159 -12.70 13.00 0.40
C PRO A 159 -13.93 12.45 1.14
N ALA A 160 -14.62 11.44 0.59
CA ALA A 160 -15.77 10.80 1.22
C ALA A 160 -15.43 10.10 2.55
N LEU A 161 -14.17 9.72 2.79
CA LEU A 161 -13.74 9.11 4.05
C LEU A 161 -13.81 10.07 5.25
N LYS A 162 -13.90 11.40 5.02
CA LYS A 162 -14.08 12.38 6.09
C LYS A 162 -15.35 12.10 6.90
N ASN A 163 -16.38 11.54 6.27
CA ASN A 163 -17.69 11.30 6.88
C ASN A 163 -17.68 10.10 7.84
N VAL A 164 -16.87 9.08 7.56
CA VAL A 164 -16.71 7.90 8.43
C VAL A 164 -15.53 8.03 9.40
N GLY A 165 -14.66 9.02 9.20
CA GLY A 165 -13.48 9.28 10.02
C GLY A 165 -13.77 9.39 11.52
N PRO A 166 -14.72 10.25 11.97
CA PRO A 166 -15.07 10.38 13.38
C PRO A 166 -15.57 9.09 14.01
N VAL A 167 -16.37 8.30 13.29
CA VAL A 167 -16.88 7.01 13.76
C VAL A 167 -15.73 6.02 13.97
N ARG A 168 -14.80 5.95 13.01
CA ARG A 168 -13.61 5.09 13.13
C ARG A 168 -12.73 5.49 14.32
N ALA A 169 -12.54 6.80 14.54
CA ALA A 169 -11.79 7.32 15.67
C ALA A 169 -12.47 6.96 17.00
N ALA A 170 -13.80 7.09 17.09
CA ALA A 170 -14.58 6.75 18.28
C ALA A 170 -14.56 5.24 18.58
N LEU A 171 -14.60 4.39 17.55
CA LEU A 171 -14.48 2.93 17.72
C LEU A 171 -13.11 2.52 18.25
N GLY A 172 -12.02 3.17 17.80
CA GLY A 172 -10.66 2.91 18.29
C GLY A 172 -10.12 1.49 18.02
N VAL A 173 -10.81 0.70 17.19
CA VAL A 173 -10.46 -0.69 16.87
C VAL A 173 -10.37 -0.90 15.36
N ARG A 174 -9.69 -1.99 14.94
CA ARG A 174 -9.56 -2.34 13.52
C ARG A 174 -10.92 -2.70 12.92
N THR A 175 -11.21 -2.15 11.75
CA THR A 175 -12.40 -2.46 10.94
C THR A 175 -11.97 -2.85 9.52
N VAL A 176 -12.94 -3.11 8.63
CA VAL A 176 -12.66 -3.38 7.21
C VAL A 176 -11.83 -2.28 6.54
N PHE A 177 -11.93 -1.03 7.02
CA PHE A 177 -11.13 0.08 6.49
C PHE A 177 -9.61 -0.09 6.72
N ASN A 178 -9.18 -0.90 7.68
CA ASN A 178 -7.76 -1.17 7.92
C ASN A 178 -7.12 -2.08 6.86
N ILE A 179 -7.93 -2.85 6.12
CA ILE A 179 -7.44 -3.72 5.04
C ILE A 179 -7.72 -3.13 3.65
N MET A 180 -8.64 -2.17 3.55
CA MET A 180 -9.02 -1.57 2.28
C MET A 180 -8.00 -0.58 1.71
N GLY A 181 -7.14 0.04 2.54
CA GLY A 181 -6.21 1.08 2.10
C GLY A 181 -5.38 0.71 0.85
N PRO A 182 -4.71 -0.47 0.86
CA PRO A 182 -4.00 -1.00 -0.31
C PRO A 182 -4.87 -1.32 -1.54
N LEU A 183 -6.18 -1.50 -1.34
CA LEU A 183 -7.10 -1.94 -2.39
C LEU A 183 -7.77 -0.79 -3.11
N VAL A 184 -7.58 0.45 -2.67
CA VAL A 184 -8.36 1.61 -3.14
C VAL A 184 -7.52 2.69 -3.81
N ASN A 185 -6.31 2.37 -4.25
CA ASN A 185 -5.51 3.29 -5.05
C ASN A 185 -6.36 3.88 -6.21
N PRO A 186 -6.58 5.21 -6.25
CA PRO A 186 -7.55 5.82 -7.15
C PRO A 186 -7.10 5.83 -8.62
N ALA A 187 -5.81 5.61 -8.88
CA ALA A 187 -5.27 5.40 -10.22
C ALA A 187 -5.45 3.95 -10.71
N GLU A 188 -5.78 3.00 -9.82
CA GLU A 188 -6.05 1.60 -10.18
C GLU A 188 -4.90 0.95 -10.99
N PRO A 189 -3.66 0.95 -10.47
CA PRO A 189 -2.51 0.43 -11.20
C PRO A 189 -2.67 -1.04 -11.54
N GLY A 190 -2.15 -1.43 -12.72
CA GLY A 190 -2.22 -2.83 -13.17
C GLY A 190 -1.39 -3.80 -12.33
N PHE A 191 -0.44 -3.30 -11.54
CA PHE A 191 0.42 -4.10 -10.68
C PHE A 191 0.44 -3.61 -9.24
N ALA A 192 0.70 -4.50 -8.29
CA ALA A 192 0.88 -4.12 -6.89
C ALA A 192 1.80 -5.09 -6.12
N VAL A 193 2.53 -4.55 -5.14
CA VAL A 193 3.12 -5.30 -4.04
C VAL A 193 2.45 -4.81 -2.77
N ILE A 194 1.69 -5.69 -2.11
CA ILE A 194 0.82 -5.36 -1.00
C ILE A 194 1.23 -6.14 0.25
N GLY A 195 1.65 -5.41 1.26
CA GLY A 195 1.89 -5.89 2.60
C GLY A 195 0.62 -6.17 3.39
N ALA A 196 0.57 -7.29 4.11
CA ALA A 196 -0.46 -7.58 5.09
C ALA A 196 0.13 -7.98 6.46
N TYR A 197 -0.47 -7.45 7.54
CA TYR A 197 0.01 -7.68 8.91
C TYR A 197 -0.20 -9.10 9.45
N SER A 198 -0.94 -9.97 8.74
CA SER A 198 -1.08 -11.38 9.09
C SER A 198 -1.32 -12.25 7.85
N PRO A 199 -1.01 -13.57 7.91
CA PRO A 199 -1.27 -14.49 6.80
C PRO A 199 -2.74 -14.58 6.41
N GLU A 200 -3.66 -14.50 7.38
CA GLU A 200 -5.11 -14.57 7.12
C GLU A 200 -5.60 -13.34 6.35
N VAL A 201 -5.07 -12.16 6.70
CA VAL A 201 -5.37 -10.93 5.97
C VAL A 201 -4.75 -10.95 4.59
N ALA A 202 -3.53 -11.48 4.46
CA ALA A 202 -2.88 -11.64 3.16
C ALA A 202 -3.70 -12.53 2.22
N ALA A 203 -4.16 -13.69 2.71
CA ALA A 203 -5.02 -14.59 1.95
C ALA A 203 -6.35 -13.91 1.54
N LEU A 204 -7.01 -13.22 2.47
CA LEU A 204 -8.25 -12.50 2.20
C LEU A 204 -8.07 -11.38 1.16
N MET A 205 -6.97 -10.64 1.24
CA MET A 205 -6.64 -9.61 0.26
C MET A 205 -6.31 -10.22 -1.11
N ALA A 206 -5.61 -11.35 -1.14
CA ALA A 206 -5.29 -12.06 -2.37
C ALA A 206 -6.57 -12.53 -3.09
N ASP A 207 -7.51 -13.15 -2.36
CA ASP A 207 -8.81 -13.57 -2.89
C ASP A 207 -9.67 -12.38 -3.34
N THR A 208 -9.57 -11.24 -2.63
CA THR A 208 -10.23 -10.00 -3.03
C THR A 208 -9.67 -9.50 -4.37
N LEU A 209 -8.35 -9.40 -4.47
CA LEU A 209 -7.62 -8.91 -5.65
C LEU A 209 -7.80 -9.81 -6.88
N ALA A 210 -7.96 -11.13 -6.71
CA ALA A 210 -8.20 -12.05 -7.81
C ALA A 210 -9.50 -11.75 -8.59
N GLY A 211 -10.47 -11.09 -7.95
CA GLY A 211 -11.70 -10.63 -8.57
C GLY A 211 -11.71 -9.15 -8.97
N MET A 212 -10.60 -8.42 -8.80
CA MET A 212 -10.49 -7.00 -9.15
C MET A 212 -9.77 -6.79 -10.49
N PRO A 213 -9.99 -5.67 -11.19
CA PRO A 213 -9.26 -5.34 -12.41
C PRO A 213 -7.80 -5.02 -12.09
N LEU A 214 -6.91 -6.00 -12.29
CA LEU A 214 -5.46 -5.86 -12.23
C LEU A 214 -4.78 -6.95 -13.08
N ARG A 215 -3.51 -6.75 -13.45
CA ARG A 215 -2.73 -7.71 -14.24
C ARG A 215 -2.04 -8.75 -13.36
N ARG A 216 -1.35 -8.29 -12.31
CA ARG A 216 -0.68 -9.17 -11.32
C ARG A 216 -0.42 -8.42 -10.02
N ALA A 217 -0.61 -9.06 -8.88
CA ALA A 217 -0.21 -8.50 -7.59
C ALA A 217 0.53 -9.54 -6.75
N PHE A 218 1.49 -9.09 -5.94
CA PHE A 218 2.03 -9.88 -4.84
C PHE A 218 1.43 -9.38 -3.55
N VAL A 219 0.62 -10.21 -2.88
CA VAL A 219 0.29 -9.97 -1.47
C VAL A 219 1.33 -10.70 -0.64
N ILE A 220 1.92 -10.03 0.34
CA ILE A 220 3.04 -10.55 1.13
C ILE A 220 2.80 -10.42 2.62
N HIS A 221 3.37 -11.36 3.36
CA HIS A 221 3.48 -11.32 4.80
C HIS A 221 4.86 -11.82 5.21
N GLY A 222 5.64 -10.99 5.89
CA GLY A 222 7.02 -11.30 6.26
C GLY A 222 7.17 -11.73 7.71
N GLU A 223 8.12 -12.61 7.99
CA GLU A 223 8.53 -12.86 9.37
C GLU A 223 9.20 -11.61 9.98
N PRO A 224 9.00 -11.35 11.29
CA PRO A 224 8.29 -12.16 12.27
C PRO A 224 6.77 -11.89 12.37
N GLY A 225 6.20 -11.11 11.44
CA GLY A 225 4.80 -10.70 11.46
C GLY A 225 4.55 -9.36 10.78
N TRP A 226 5.44 -8.96 9.87
CA TRP A 226 5.48 -7.65 9.26
C TRP A 226 4.66 -7.62 7.97
N ASP A 227 4.17 -6.46 7.61
CA ASP A 227 3.55 -6.22 6.32
C ASP A 227 4.58 -5.86 5.23
N GLU A 228 5.83 -6.29 5.38
CA GLU A 228 6.86 -6.19 4.37
C GLU A 228 7.69 -7.47 4.26
N ALA A 229 8.22 -7.73 3.06
CA ALA A 229 9.33 -8.66 2.89
C ALA A 229 10.62 -7.96 3.33
N THR A 230 11.33 -8.53 4.30
CA THR A 230 12.54 -7.93 4.86
C THR A 230 13.68 -8.95 4.96
N PRO A 231 14.94 -8.50 5.12
CA PRO A 231 16.06 -9.40 5.38
C PRO A 231 15.97 -10.16 6.72
N VAL A 232 15.02 -9.84 7.60
CA VAL A 232 14.87 -10.49 8.91
C VAL A 232 14.59 -11.99 8.77
N GLY A 233 13.75 -12.37 7.80
CA GLY A 233 13.35 -13.76 7.64
C GLY A 233 12.68 -14.07 6.30
N PRO A 234 12.20 -15.31 6.13
CA PRO A 234 11.32 -15.69 5.04
C PRO A 234 10.03 -14.87 5.02
N PHE A 235 9.36 -14.87 3.87
CA PHE A 235 8.06 -14.24 3.68
C PHE A 235 7.16 -15.09 2.79
N MET A 236 5.87 -15.07 3.10
CA MET A 236 4.83 -15.68 2.28
C MET A 236 4.48 -14.73 1.15
N VAL A 237 4.22 -15.27 -0.03
CA VAL A 237 3.78 -14.53 -1.22
C VAL A 237 2.57 -15.23 -1.82
N TRP A 238 1.49 -14.48 -1.99
CA TRP A 238 0.36 -14.83 -2.83
C TRP A 238 0.52 -14.08 -4.16
N ASP A 239 0.87 -14.81 -5.22
CA ASP A 239 0.92 -14.32 -6.60
C ASP A 239 -0.48 -14.34 -7.19
N VAL A 240 -1.06 -13.15 -7.28
CA VAL A 240 -2.46 -12.94 -7.66
C VAL A 240 -2.53 -12.52 -9.12
N ARG A 241 -3.35 -13.23 -9.88
CA ARG A 241 -3.79 -12.86 -11.23
C ARG A 241 -5.32 -12.96 -11.27
N SER A 242 -5.93 -12.50 -12.36
CA SER A 242 -7.38 -12.61 -12.52
C SER A 242 -7.84 -14.06 -12.35
N GLY A 243 -8.66 -14.31 -11.33
CA GLY A 243 -9.21 -15.62 -10.99
C GLY A 243 -8.23 -16.67 -10.44
N ASN A 244 -6.96 -16.32 -10.20
CA ASN A 244 -5.94 -17.28 -9.74
C ASN A 244 -5.07 -16.69 -8.63
N VAL A 245 -4.82 -17.49 -7.60
CA VAL A 245 -3.93 -17.16 -6.49
C VAL A 245 -2.97 -18.33 -6.27
N GLU A 246 -1.68 -18.07 -6.43
CA GLU A 246 -0.64 -19.06 -6.15
C GLU A 246 0.16 -18.66 -4.92
N GLN A 247 0.15 -19.50 -3.89
CA GLN A 247 0.88 -19.25 -2.65
C GLN A 247 2.25 -19.94 -2.68
N SER A 248 3.28 -19.21 -2.28
CA SER A 248 4.63 -19.74 -2.06
C SER A 248 5.30 -19.05 -0.87
N THR A 249 6.42 -19.60 -0.41
CA THR A 249 7.29 -18.95 0.56
C THR A 249 8.62 -18.66 -0.10
N ARG A 250 9.14 -17.44 0.10
CA ARG A 250 10.44 -17.01 -0.42
C ARG A 250 11.35 -16.64 0.74
N ASP A 251 12.63 -16.88 0.55
CA ASP A 251 13.65 -16.54 1.52
C ASP A 251 14.67 -15.58 0.88
N PRO A 252 14.82 -14.34 1.40
CA PRO A 252 15.85 -13.39 0.94
C PRO A 252 17.28 -13.98 0.93
N ALA A 253 17.61 -14.89 1.85
CA ALA A 253 18.93 -15.52 1.94
C ALA A 253 19.26 -16.35 0.68
N ASN A 254 18.25 -16.91 0.01
CA ASN A 254 18.43 -17.64 -1.26
C ASN A 254 18.85 -16.75 -2.42
N TYR A 255 18.74 -15.43 -2.26
CA TYR A 255 19.15 -14.43 -3.24
C TYR A 255 20.40 -13.67 -2.82
N GLY A 256 21.12 -14.15 -1.80
CA GLY A 256 22.37 -13.55 -1.32
C GLY A 256 22.18 -12.35 -0.40
N ILE A 257 20.96 -12.08 0.09
CA ILE A 257 20.70 -11.03 1.09
C ILE A 257 21.05 -11.56 2.48
N ALA A 258 21.92 -10.86 3.20
CA ALA A 258 22.30 -11.23 4.56
C ALA A 258 21.15 -11.02 5.54
N ARG A 259 21.02 -11.91 6.54
CA ARG A 259 20.06 -11.74 7.63
C ARG A 259 20.39 -10.53 8.48
N CYS A 260 19.35 -9.84 8.95
CA CYS A 260 19.45 -8.79 9.96
C CYS A 260 18.48 -9.06 11.12
N SER A 261 18.63 -8.31 12.20
CA SER A 261 17.64 -8.25 13.28
C SER A 261 16.52 -7.25 12.95
N ALA A 262 15.41 -7.32 13.69
CA ALA A 262 14.35 -6.32 13.60
C ALA A 262 14.87 -4.92 13.99
N ASP A 263 15.76 -4.83 14.97
CA ASP A 263 16.34 -3.58 15.46
C ASP A 263 17.17 -2.86 14.39
N ASP A 264 17.80 -3.62 13.48
CA ASP A 264 18.57 -3.06 12.36
C ASP A 264 17.68 -2.31 11.34
N LEU A 265 16.38 -2.58 11.35
CA LEU A 265 15.37 -1.93 10.51
C LEU A 265 14.47 -0.96 11.30
N GLY A 266 14.82 -0.68 12.55
CA GLY A 266 14.10 0.24 13.41
C GLY A 266 14.01 1.65 12.81
N GLY A 267 12.79 2.20 12.82
CA GLY A 267 12.50 3.56 12.40
C GLY A 267 12.43 4.54 13.57
N GLY A 268 12.16 5.80 13.23
CA GLY A 268 11.88 6.88 14.16
C GLY A 268 10.82 7.83 13.61
N ASP A 269 10.97 9.12 13.89
CA ASP A 269 10.14 10.17 13.30
C ASP A 269 10.45 10.41 11.81
N ALA A 270 9.72 11.34 11.20
CA ALA A 270 9.91 11.70 9.79
C ALA A 270 11.33 12.16 9.44
N THR A 271 12.01 12.84 10.36
CA THR A 271 13.39 13.33 10.16
C THR A 271 14.38 12.17 10.19
N VAL A 272 14.22 11.25 11.14
CA VAL A 272 15.05 10.06 11.25
C VAL A 272 14.87 9.16 10.02
N ASN A 273 13.62 8.88 9.64
CA ASN A 273 13.32 7.98 8.54
C ASN A 273 13.75 8.59 7.20
N SER A 274 13.48 9.88 6.94
CA SER A 274 13.92 10.53 5.70
C SER A 274 15.44 10.57 5.57
N ARG A 275 16.17 10.80 6.66
CA ARG A 275 17.63 10.78 6.67
C ARG A 275 18.18 9.39 6.32
N ILE A 276 17.66 8.33 6.93
CA ILE A 276 18.12 6.96 6.70
C ILE A 276 17.80 6.51 5.27
N LEU A 277 16.55 6.69 4.83
CA LEU A 277 16.14 6.33 3.47
C LEU A 277 16.88 7.16 2.42
N GLY A 278 17.05 8.46 2.65
CA GLY A 278 17.83 9.33 1.78
C GLY A 278 19.29 8.89 1.68
N ALA A 279 19.92 8.48 2.77
CA ALA A 279 21.29 7.97 2.77
C ALA A 279 21.42 6.67 1.97
N VAL A 280 20.44 5.75 2.08
CA VAL A 280 20.39 4.54 1.24
C VAL A 280 20.27 4.91 -0.24
N LEU A 281 19.31 5.78 -0.59
CA LEU A 281 19.02 6.15 -1.98
C LEU A 281 20.16 6.98 -2.61
N ARG A 282 21.00 7.65 -1.81
CA ARG A 282 22.25 8.30 -2.27
C ARG A 282 23.46 7.35 -2.31
N GLY A 283 23.31 6.09 -1.92
CA GLY A 283 24.40 5.11 -1.86
C GLY A 283 25.37 5.30 -0.70
N GLU A 284 25.02 6.15 0.28
CA GLU A 284 25.80 6.47 1.48
C GLU A 284 25.65 5.38 2.56
N ASN A 285 24.58 4.59 2.50
CA ASN A 285 24.31 3.50 3.43
C ASN A 285 24.26 2.15 2.68
N ARG A 286 25.11 1.20 3.12
CA ARG A 286 25.22 -0.16 2.55
C ARG A 286 24.83 -1.29 3.52
N GLY A 287 24.06 -0.97 4.56
CA GLY A 287 23.62 -1.92 5.59
C GLY A 287 22.21 -2.48 5.36
N PRO A 288 21.59 -3.11 6.38
CA PRO A 288 20.30 -3.81 6.27
C PRO A 288 19.14 -2.98 5.69
N ALA A 289 19.10 -1.66 5.95
CA ALA A 289 18.13 -0.77 5.35
C ALA A 289 18.21 -0.73 3.81
N ARG A 290 19.43 -0.81 3.23
CA ARG A 290 19.63 -0.94 1.78
C ARG A 290 19.04 -2.25 1.29
N ASP A 291 19.37 -3.35 1.94
CA ASP A 291 18.94 -4.68 1.51
C ASP A 291 17.41 -4.83 1.55
N ALA A 292 16.76 -4.27 2.57
CA ALA A 292 15.30 -4.22 2.66
C ALA A 292 14.66 -3.41 1.53
N LEU A 293 15.23 -2.25 1.19
CA LEU A 293 14.76 -1.43 0.06
C LEU A 293 14.95 -2.14 -1.28
N VAL A 294 16.11 -2.76 -1.50
CA VAL A 294 16.42 -3.54 -2.70
C VAL A 294 15.47 -4.72 -2.85
N LEU A 295 15.14 -5.42 -1.75
CA LEU A 295 14.17 -6.52 -1.75
C LEU A 295 12.77 -6.06 -2.18
N GLY A 296 12.25 -5.01 -1.56
CA GLY A 296 10.93 -4.46 -1.91
C GLY A 296 10.87 -3.95 -3.35
N ALA A 297 11.92 -3.27 -3.81
CA ALA A 297 12.01 -2.79 -5.19
C ALA A 297 12.15 -3.95 -6.19
N GLY A 298 12.91 -5.00 -5.86
CA GLY A 298 13.05 -6.20 -6.68
C GLY A 298 11.72 -6.93 -6.88
N LEU A 299 10.91 -7.06 -5.83
CA LEU A 299 9.55 -7.61 -5.92
C LEU A 299 8.66 -6.75 -6.85
N ALA A 300 8.77 -5.43 -6.77
CA ALA A 300 8.01 -4.53 -7.64
C ALA A 300 8.44 -4.65 -9.11
N LEU A 301 9.74 -4.78 -9.37
CA LEU A 301 10.29 -4.98 -10.72
C LEU A 301 9.86 -6.34 -11.30
N GLU A 302 9.83 -7.41 -10.50
CA GLU A 302 9.34 -8.73 -10.91
C GLU A 302 7.84 -8.70 -11.21
N VAL A 303 7.01 -8.15 -10.29
CA VAL A 303 5.55 -8.22 -10.45
C VAL A 303 5.08 -7.47 -11.70
N CYS A 304 5.72 -6.33 -12.02
CA CYS A 304 5.42 -5.53 -13.19
C CYS A 304 6.15 -6.00 -14.48
N GLY A 305 6.95 -7.08 -14.40
CA GLY A 305 7.63 -7.67 -15.55
C GLY A 305 8.81 -6.85 -16.09
N LYS A 306 9.36 -5.92 -15.30
CA LYS A 306 10.61 -5.21 -15.61
C LYS A 306 11.83 -6.09 -15.37
N ALA A 307 11.71 -7.04 -14.44
CA ALA A 307 12.67 -8.11 -14.21
C ALA A 307 12.00 -9.48 -14.41
N ALA A 308 12.77 -10.47 -14.88
CA ALA A 308 12.27 -11.82 -15.15
C ALA A 308 11.93 -12.58 -13.86
N ASP A 309 12.68 -12.33 -12.79
CA ASP A 309 12.53 -12.91 -11.46
C ASP A 309 13.05 -11.94 -10.38
N LEU A 310 12.89 -12.32 -9.11
CA LEU A 310 13.37 -11.53 -7.99
C LEU A 310 14.88 -11.26 -8.09
N GLY A 311 15.69 -12.26 -8.42
CA GLY A 311 17.15 -12.13 -8.50
C GLY A 311 17.58 -11.05 -9.50
N ALA A 312 17.00 -11.05 -10.71
CA ALA A 312 17.20 -9.99 -11.69
C ALA A 312 16.72 -8.62 -11.17
N GLY A 313 15.60 -8.58 -10.45
CA GLY A 313 15.07 -7.37 -9.82
C GLY A 313 16.02 -6.78 -8.76
N LEU A 314 16.64 -7.62 -7.92
CA LEU A 314 17.61 -7.17 -6.90
C LEU A 314 18.85 -6.56 -7.54
N VAL A 315 19.36 -7.15 -8.63
CA VAL A 315 20.51 -6.63 -9.38
C VAL A 315 20.18 -5.26 -9.98
N GLN A 316 19.02 -5.14 -10.61
CA GLN A 316 18.58 -3.88 -11.23
C GLN A 316 18.33 -2.77 -10.19
N ALA A 317 17.68 -3.09 -9.06
CA ALA A 317 17.48 -2.15 -7.98
C ALA A 317 18.81 -1.72 -7.33
N SER A 318 19.75 -2.64 -7.12
CA SER A 318 21.08 -2.31 -6.60
C SER A 318 21.85 -1.37 -7.53
N ALA A 319 21.81 -1.63 -8.84
CA ALA A 319 22.46 -0.80 -9.84
C ALA A 319 21.92 0.65 -9.82
N ALA A 320 20.61 0.84 -9.65
CA ALA A 320 19.99 2.17 -9.58
C ALA A 320 20.44 2.99 -8.35
N ILE A 321 20.87 2.35 -7.27
CA ILE A 321 21.55 3.04 -6.14
C ILE A 321 22.98 3.39 -6.55
N ASP A 322 23.73 2.40 -7.04
CA ASP A 322 25.16 2.54 -7.28
C ASP A 322 25.50 3.50 -8.45
N ASP A 323 24.58 3.69 -9.42
CA ASP A 323 24.72 4.62 -10.55
C ASP A 323 24.11 6.03 -10.31
N GLY A 324 23.58 6.25 -9.11
CA GLY A 324 22.97 7.52 -8.69
C GLY A 324 21.58 7.81 -9.25
N SER A 325 20.92 6.87 -9.93
CA SER A 325 19.52 7.03 -10.38
C SER A 325 18.56 7.27 -9.22
N ALA A 326 18.73 6.53 -8.12
CA ALA A 326 17.94 6.71 -6.91
C ALA A 326 18.10 8.10 -6.30
N ALA A 327 19.32 8.66 -6.32
CA ALA A 327 19.60 10.02 -5.87
C ALA A 327 18.90 11.08 -6.76
N ARG A 328 18.80 10.83 -8.06
CA ARG A 328 18.07 11.73 -8.99
C ARG A 328 16.57 11.73 -8.71
N VAL A 329 15.96 10.57 -8.47
CA VAL A 329 14.52 10.48 -8.15
C VAL A 329 14.15 11.27 -6.90
N ILE A 330 14.93 11.15 -5.81
CA ILE A 330 14.67 11.96 -4.62
C ILE A 330 14.93 13.45 -4.86
N GLY A 331 15.89 13.79 -5.73
CA GLY A 331 16.15 15.17 -6.15
C GLY A 331 14.94 15.82 -6.85
N SER A 332 14.19 15.05 -7.65
CA SER A 332 12.94 15.50 -8.31
C SER A 332 11.76 15.72 -7.35
N LEU A 333 11.83 15.24 -6.10
CA LEU A 333 10.77 15.48 -5.12
C LEU A 333 10.74 16.94 -4.66
N GLY A 334 11.91 17.57 -4.55
CA GLY A 334 12.07 18.97 -4.13
C GLY A 334 12.27 19.92 -5.32
N GLY A 335 11.65 21.10 -5.30
CA GLY A 335 11.84 22.14 -6.33
C GLY A 335 10.58 22.60 -7.06
N ARG A 336 9.40 22.15 -6.62
CA ARG A 336 8.11 22.62 -7.14
C ARG A 336 7.69 23.87 -6.38
N ALA A 337 8.03 25.04 -6.91
CA ALA A 337 7.40 26.29 -6.48
C ALA A 337 6.02 26.38 -7.14
N ALA A 338 5.01 26.75 -6.35
CA ALA A 338 3.62 26.99 -6.76
C ALA A 338 3.47 27.97 -7.93
#